data_AF-A0A8S3K1J2-F1
#
_entry.id   AF-A0A8S3K1J2-F1
#
_cell.length_a   1.000
_cell.length_b   1.000
_cell.length_c   1.000
_cell.angle_alpha   90.00
_cell.angle_beta   90.00
_cell.angle_gamma   90.00
#
_symmetry.space_group_name_H-M   'P 1'
#
loop_
_entity.id
_entity.type
_entity.pdbx_description
1 polymer ?
#
loop_
_entity_poly.entity_id
_entity_poly.type
_entity_poly.pdbx_seq_one_letter_code
_entity_poly.pdbx_strand_id
1 'polypeptide(L)'
;LRSVFYRFIARIEEILSDWKLNGPEISNTEVDFTDGDWIERNEALEFGDRSYTISHFSLQVPESNSTVTTDNNPQMTTSVSVEKQAFVPPRAMADMMSRRNDFPSRSP
;
A
#
# COMPACT_ATOMS: atom_id res chain seq x y z
N LEU A 1 -23.43 -20.85 -19.80
CA LEU A 1 -21.98 -20.73 -19.52
C LEU A 1 -21.51 -19.29 -19.42
N ARG A 2 -21.72 -18.40 -20.41
CA ARG A 2 -21.35 -16.98 -20.29
C ARG A 2 -22.00 -16.27 -19.09
N SER A 3 -23.30 -16.44 -18.88
CA SER A 3 -24.02 -15.79 -17.76
C SER A 3 -23.52 -16.23 -16.37
N VAL A 4 -23.22 -17.51 -16.16
CA VAL A 4 -22.69 -17.98 -14.87
C VAL A 4 -21.31 -17.40 -14.58
N PHE A 5 -20.46 -17.30 -15.60
CA PHE A 5 -19.15 -16.66 -15.46
C PHE A 5 -19.28 -15.19 -15.03
N TYR A 6 -20.16 -14.42 -15.67
CA TYR A 6 -20.38 -13.01 -15.26
C TYR A 6 -20.92 -12.89 -13.82
N ARG A 7 -21.79 -13.80 -13.37
CA ARG A 7 -22.27 -13.81 -11.98
C ARG A 7 -21.16 -14.12 -10.98
N PHE A 8 -20.23 -14.99 -11.35
CA PHE A 8 -19.05 -15.30 -10.54
C PHE A 8 -18.12 -14.09 -10.42
N ILE A 9 -17.80 -13.43 -11.55
CA ILE A 9 -16.99 -12.21 -11.55
C ILE A 9 -17.66 -11.10 -10.73
N ALA A 10 -18.97 -10.89 -10.90
CA ALA A 10 -19.72 -9.90 -10.12
C ALA A 10 -19.66 -10.18 -8.61
N ARG A 11 -19.72 -11.46 -8.19
CA ARG A 11 -19.58 -11.82 -6.77
C ARG A 11 -18.17 -11.52 -6.25
N ILE A 12 -17.13 -11.75 -7.04
CA ILE A 12 -15.76 -11.38 -6.67
C ILE A 12 -15.64 -9.85 -6.54
N GLU A 13 -16.14 -9.10 -7.52
CA GLU A 13 -16.11 -7.63 -7.50
C GLU A 13 -16.84 -7.06 -6.28
N GLU A 14 -17.99 -7.63 -5.93
CA GLU A 14 -18.75 -7.29 -4.72
C GLU A 14 -17.91 -7.49 -3.46
N ILE A 15 -17.30 -8.67 -3.28
CA ILE A 15 -16.47 -9.00 -2.11
C ILE A 15 -15.26 -8.06 -1.99
N LEU A 16 -14.55 -7.81 -3.09
CA LEU A 16 -13.39 -6.92 -3.10
C LEU A 16 -13.77 -5.46 -2.81
N SER A 17 -14.94 -5.04 -3.31
CA SER A 17 -15.48 -3.70 -3.05
C SER A 17 -15.87 -3.52 -1.59
N ASP A 18 -16.54 -4.50 -1.00
CA ASP A 18 -16.92 -4.51 0.41
C ASP A 18 -15.70 -4.46 1.33
N TRP A 19 -14.62 -5.14 0.93
CA TRP A 19 -13.37 -5.13 1.70
C TRP A 19 -12.63 -3.80 1.66
N LYS A 20 -13.01 -2.89 0.75
CA LYS A 20 -12.42 -1.55 0.59
C LYS A 20 -10.89 -1.61 0.51
N LEU A 21 -10.37 -2.51 -0.32
CA LEU A 21 -8.92 -2.69 -0.53
C LEU A 21 -8.20 -1.41 -0.99
N ASN A 22 -8.96 -0.44 -1.50
CA ASN A 22 -8.47 0.87 -1.89
C ASN A 22 -8.45 1.84 -0.69
N GLY A 23 -7.80 1.42 0.41
CA GLY A 23 -7.58 2.28 1.57
C GLY A 23 -6.58 3.41 1.25
N PRO A 24 -6.52 4.47 2.07
CA PRO A 24 -5.49 5.50 1.92
C PRO A 24 -4.11 4.84 1.93
N GLU A 25 -3.23 5.24 1.00
CA GLU A 25 -1.85 4.77 1.01
C GLU A 25 -1.23 5.12 2.37
N ILE A 26 -0.67 4.10 3.02
CA ILE A 26 0.09 4.29 4.25
C ILE A 26 1.35 5.05 3.82
N SER A 27 1.35 6.37 4.03
CA SER A 27 2.52 7.18 3.76
C SER A 27 3.63 6.74 4.73
N ASN A 28 4.73 6.27 4.14
CA ASN A 28 5.84 5.63 4.82
C ASN A 28 6.26 6.31 6.12
N THR A 29 5.98 5.67 7.25
CA THR A 29 6.71 5.94 8.49
C THR A 29 6.73 4.68 9.36
N GLU A 30 7.82 3.92 9.27
CA GLU A 30 8.23 2.86 10.23
C GLU A 30 7.13 1.88 10.65
N VAL A 31 6.44 1.27 9.70
CA VAL A 31 5.61 0.10 9.98
C VAL A 31 6.48 -1.14 9.84
N ASP A 32 6.68 -1.87 10.94
CA ASP A 32 7.28 -3.20 10.90
C ASP A 32 6.26 -4.18 10.32
N PHE A 33 6.47 -4.58 9.07
CA PHE A 33 5.59 -5.52 8.37
C PHE A 33 5.74 -6.97 8.87
N THR A 34 6.72 -7.25 9.72
CA THR A 34 7.02 -8.61 10.19
C THR A 34 6.45 -8.92 11.57
N ASP A 35 6.36 -7.92 12.46
CA ASP A 35 5.94 -8.11 13.86
C ASP A 35 4.55 -7.53 14.20
N GLY A 36 3.79 -7.06 13.21
CA GLY A 36 2.45 -6.51 13.45
C GLY A 36 1.32 -7.55 13.47
N ASP A 37 0.21 -7.19 14.10
CA ASP A 37 -1.00 -8.01 14.15
C ASP A 37 -1.67 -8.06 12.77
N TRP A 38 -1.72 -9.24 12.16
CA TRP A 38 -2.38 -9.46 10.88
C TRP A 38 -3.85 -9.82 11.08
N ILE A 39 -4.73 -9.07 10.40
CA ILE A 39 -6.16 -9.35 10.33
C ILE A 39 -6.44 -10.15 9.07
N GLU A 40 -7.12 -11.28 9.22
CA GLU A 40 -7.55 -12.15 8.12
C GLU A 40 -9.07 -12.03 7.91
N ARG A 41 -9.49 -11.91 6.65
CA ARG A 41 -10.89 -12.03 6.23
C ARG A 41 -10.99 -13.11 5.17
N ASN A 42 -11.94 -14.03 5.36
CA ASN A 42 -12.18 -15.14 4.45
C ASN A 42 -13.62 -15.13 3.97
N GLU A 43 -13.82 -15.34 2.67
CA GLU A 43 -15.14 -15.48 2.05
C GLU A 43 -15.15 -16.71 1.15
N ALA A 44 -16.14 -17.57 1.33
CA ALA A 44 -16.33 -18.75 0.49
C ALA A 44 -17.18 -18.42 -0.73
N LEU A 45 -16.79 -18.92 -1.91
CA LEU A 45 -17.54 -18.80 -3.15
C LEU A 45 -17.76 -20.17 -3.77
N GLU A 46 -18.93 -20.35 -4.36
CA GLU A 46 -19.25 -21.54 -5.13
C GLU A 46 -19.40 -21.18 -6.61
N PHE A 47 -18.79 -21.97 -7.48
CA PHE A 47 -18.96 -21.85 -8.92
C PHE A 47 -19.11 -23.23 -9.55
N GLY A 48 -20.35 -23.58 -9.87
CA GLY A 48 -20.69 -24.89 -10.39
C GLY A 48 -20.50 -25.97 -9.32
N ASP A 49 -19.60 -26.91 -9.58
CA ASP A 49 -19.24 -28.03 -8.70
C ASP A 49 -17.98 -27.77 -7.87
N ARG A 50 -17.46 -26.53 -7.89
CA ARG A 50 -16.19 -26.16 -7.23
C ARG A 50 -16.40 -25.05 -6.21
N SER A 51 -15.73 -25.20 -5.07
CA SER A 51 -15.65 -24.20 -4.01
C SER A 51 -14.31 -23.47 -4.07
N TYR A 52 -14.36 -22.17 -3.82
CA TYR A 52 -13.21 -21.27 -3.75
C TYR A 52 -13.27 -20.51 -2.43
N THR A 53 -12.11 -20.04 -1.97
CA THR A 53 -12.02 -19.14 -0.82
C THR A 53 -11.20 -17.94 -1.25
N ILE A 54 -11.73 -16.74 -1.01
CA ILE A 54 -10.95 -15.51 -1.11
C ILE A 54 -10.51 -15.16 0.29
N SER A 55 -9.21 -14.91 0.45
CA SER A 55 -8.59 -14.51 1.70
C SER A 55 -7.93 -13.15 1.53
N HIS A 56 -8.20 -12.22 2.44
CA HIS A 56 -7.52 -10.93 2.52
C HIS A 56 -6.84 -10.77 3.87
N PHE A 57 -5.54 -10.46 3.80
CA PHE A 57 -4.69 -10.23 4.96
C PHE A 57 -4.33 -8.74 4.99
N SER A 58 -4.65 -8.07 6.09
CA SER A 58 -4.29 -6.67 6.31
C SER A 58 -3.55 -6.51 7.64
N LEU A 59 -2.42 -5.84 7.61
CA LEU A 59 -1.68 -5.47 8.81
C LEU A 59 -2.45 -4.38 9.58
N GLN A 60 -2.67 -4.59 10.87
CA GLN A 60 -3.26 -3.58 11.74
C GLN A 60 -2.20 -2.54 12.08
N VAL A 61 -2.31 -1.34 11.50
CA VAL A 61 -1.42 -0.21 11.83
C VAL A 61 -2.02 0.56 13.00
N PRO A 62 -1.30 0.73 14.13
CA PRO A 62 -1.77 1.55 15.25
C PRO A 62 -1.92 3.02 14.81
N GLU A 63 -2.98 3.69 15.27
CA GLU A 63 -3.34 5.06 14.86
C GLU A 63 -2.22 6.09 15.05
N SER A 64 -1.27 5.84 15.94
CA SER A 64 -0.09 6.70 16.16
C SER A 64 0.85 6.80 14.95
N ASN A 65 0.81 5.83 14.04
CA ASN A 65 1.70 5.75 12.86
C ASN A 65 0.97 6.05 11.55
N SER A 66 -0.35 6.29 11.61
CA SER A 66 -1.18 6.54 10.44
C SER A 66 -1.20 8.04 10.12
N THR A 67 -0.18 8.54 9.43
CA THR A 67 -0.29 9.83 8.72
C THR A 67 -1.16 9.63 7.48
N VAL A 68 -2.47 9.69 7.66
CA VAL A 68 -3.47 9.62 6.57
C VAL A 68 -3.29 10.85 5.68
N THR A 69 -2.60 10.71 4.55
CA THR A 69 -2.61 11.68 3.46
C THR A 69 -3.93 11.54 2.72
N THR A 70 -4.92 12.34 3.12
CA THR A 70 -6.10 12.60 2.29
C THR A 70 -5.67 13.53 1.15
N ASP A 71 -5.14 12.97 0.07
CA ASP A 71 -4.81 13.75 -1.13
C ASP A 71 -6.09 14.11 -1.90
N ASN A 72 -6.72 15.20 -1.47
CA ASN A 72 -7.71 15.94 -2.24
C ASN A 72 -7.22 17.38 -2.45
N ASN A 73 -6.11 17.59 -3.16
CA ASN A 73 -5.88 18.86 -3.88
C ASN A 73 -4.75 18.76 -4.94
N PRO A 74 -5.01 19.01 -6.23
CA PRO A 74 -3.96 19.29 -7.19
C PRO A 74 -3.57 20.77 -7.09
N GLN A 75 -2.64 21.10 -6.19
CA GLN A 75 -2.01 22.42 -6.22
C GLN A 75 -0.50 22.33 -6.06
N MET A 76 0.13 22.26 -7.23
CA MET A 76 1.46 22.77 -7.50
C MET A 76 1.67 24.10 -6.77
N THR A 77 2.49 24.10 -5.72
CA THR A 77 3.06 25.33 -5.15
C THR A 77 4.56 25.15 -5.01
N THR A 78 5.25 25.30 -6.14
CA THR A 78 6.63 25.79 -6.15
C THR A 78 6.61 27.22 -5.62
N SER A 79 6.75 27.39 -4.31
CA SER A 79 7.17 28.67 -3.72
C SER A 79 8.60 28.49 -3.21
N VAL A 80 9.53 28.81 -4.09
CA VAL A 80 10.93 29.07 -3.78
C VAL A 80 10.99 30.35 -2.97
N SER A 81 11.27 30.23 -1.67
CA SER A 81 11.80 31.34 -0.86
C SER A 81 13.25 31.00 -0.50
N VAL A 82 14.16 31.73 -1.12
CA VAL A 82 15.61 31.63 -0.92
C VAL A 82 15.97 32.27 0.42
N GLU A 83 16.04 31.47 1.48
CA GLU A 83 16.88 31.74 2.64
C GLU A 83 17.42 30.42 3.20
N LYS A 84 18.62 30.02 2.75
CA LYS A 84 19.57 29.09 3.39
C LYS A 84 19.00 27.89 4.20
N GLN A 85 17.89 27.30 3.79
CA GLN A 85 17.53 25.95 4.19
C GLN A 85 18.35 25.00 3.32
N ALA A 86 19.17 24.17 3.95
CA ALA A 86 19.80 23.05 3.27
C ALA A 86 18.71 22.34 2.45
N PHE A 87 18.95 22.14 1.16
CA PHE A 87 18.07 21.31 0.33
C PHE A 87 18.01 19.94 0.99
N VAL A 88 16.92 19.64 1.69
CA VAL A 88 16.68 18.31 2.25
C VAL A 88 16.00 17.53 1.14
N PRO A 89 16.72 16.66 0.41
CA PRO A 89 16.12 15.85 -0.63
C PRO A 89 15.03 14.96 -0.02
N PRO A 90 13.96 14.64 -0.78
CA PRO A 90 13.03 13.58 -0.42
C PRO A 90 13.79 12.32 0.02
N ARG A 91 13.30 11.58 1.01
CA ARG A 91 14.03 10.45 1.63
C ARG A 91 14.56 9.44 0.59
N ALA A 92 13.79 9.18 -0.47
CA ALA A 92 14.24 8.33 -1.58
C ALA A 92 15.49 8.89 -2.30
N MET A 93 15.56 10.20 -2.55
CA MET A 93 16.74 10.87 -3.10
C MET A 93 17.88 10.91 -2.08
N ALA A 94 17.60 11.10 -0.79
CA ALA A 94 18.61 11.04 0.27
C ALA A 94 19.25 9.65 0.37
N ASP A 95 18.44 8.60 0.19
CA ASP A 95 18.87 7.20 0.24
C ASP A 95 19.67 6.80 -1.00
N MET A 96 19.24 7.24 -2.19
CA MET A 96 19.99 7.07 -3.44
C MET A 96 21.38 7.75 -3.40
N MET A 97 21.50 8.86 -2.66
CA MET A 97 22.76 9.58 -2.47
C MET A 97 23.58 9.09 -1.26
N SER A 98 23.07 8.12 -0.50
CA SER A 98 23.68 7.64 0.73
C SER A 98 24.74 6.58 0.45
N ARG A 99 25.98 6.85 0.89
CA ARG A 99 27.07 5.86 0.88
C ARG A 99 26.82 4.63 1.74
N ARG A 100 25.80 4.65 2.62
CA ARG A 100 25.38 3.45 3.37
C ARG A 100 24.77 2.38 2.47
N ASN A 101 24.26 2.78 1.30
CA ASN A 101 23.69 1.86 0.31
C ASN A 101 24.67 1.55 -0.84
N ASP A 102 25.91 2.05 -0.78
CA ASP A 102 26.92 1.69 -1.77
C ASP A 102 27.28 0.21 -1.59
N PHE A 103 27.16 -0.56 -2.67
CA PHE A 103 27.61 -1.93 -2.67
C PHE A 103 29.11 -1.98 -2.33
N PRO A 104 29.56 -2.95 -1.52
CA PRO A 104 30.97 -3.12 -1.25
C PRO A 104 31.73 -3.29 -2.57
N SER A 105 32.91 -2.69 -2.67
CA SER A 105 33.74 -2.75 -3.88
C SER A 105 33.91 -4.20 -4.31
N ARG A 106 33.48 -4.54 -5.53
CA ARG A 106 33.55 -5.91 -6.07
C ARG A 106 34.96 -6.29 -6.55
N SER A 107 36.01 -5.60 -6.11
CA SER A 107 37.39 -5.93 -6.48
C SER A 107 38.07 -6.75 -5.38
N PRO A 108 38.79 -7.84 -5.74
CA PRO A 108 39.62 -8.59 -4.80
C PRO A 108 40.80 -7.78 -4.27
#